data_AF-A0A5C7GJ84-F1
#
_entry.id   AF-A0A5C7GJ84-F1
#
_cell.length_a   1.000
_cell.length_b   1.000
_cell.length_c   1.000
_cell.angle_alpha   90.00
_cell.angle_beta   90.00
_cell.angle_gamma   90.00
#
_symmetry.space_group_name_H-M   'P 1'
#
loop_
_entity.id
_entity.type
_entity.pdbx_description
1 polymer ?
#
loop_
_entity_poly.entity_id
_entity_poly.type
_entity_poly.pdbx_seq_one_letter_code
_entity_poly.pdbx_strand_id
1 'polypeptide(L)'
;MKASKSFWVLFFVLAGIQLGYCQTNNNQNAHSLREILKPYFVPVAQDANFLNKELLKIQLGRQLFYDKRLSTNTNVSCFSCHDLSAYGTNGTYYLEQKAKGTLYRDVPSVYNITPLPMFNADGGIESIRKKLKQSLISDHEMAAESENTVVDALEQIDGYKPLFEQSFPEGDAITFDNAVSALQMFIQGLVTPAPIDDFIQGDDTALTRVQIEGGHVFNDKNCYSCHTGSNIGGQMVQKLGVTEEWPNQTDLGYYKVFRNPAYKMFFRVSPLRNVDKTAPYFHDVSGETLVESIKLMGKYERGLVITNEEALKIQEFLKSLTGDLPMEYIKKPSLPQ
;
A
#
# COMPACT_ATOMS: atom_id res chain seq x y z
N MET A 1 -43.19 56.96 13.82
CA MET A 1 -41.88 56.39 13.41
C MET A 1 -41.93 54.87 13.61
N LYS A 2 -42.20 54.11 12.55
CA LYS A 2 -42.15 52.63 12.54
C LYS A 2 -41.08 52.24 11.53
N ALA A 3 -39.93 51.78 12.00
CA ALA A 3 -38.89 51.19 11.17
C ALA A 3 -38.47 49.86 11.79
N SER A 4 -37.97 48.96 10.93
CA SER A 4 -37.22 47.75 11.27
C SER A 4 -38.03 46.50 11.64
N LYS A 5 -38.61 45.83 10.62
CA LYS A 5 -38.80 44.36 10.63
C LYS A 5 -38.38 43.67 9.31
N SER A 6 -38.19 44.41 8.22
CA SER A 6 -37.89 43.83 6.89
C SER A 6 -36.40 43.58 6.61
N PHE A 7 -35.48 43.99 7.47
CA PHE A 7 -34.03 43.85 7.19
C PHE A 7 -33.47 42.46 7.53
N TRP A 8 -34.08 41.76 8.50
CA TRP A 8 -33.63 40.43 8.91
C TRP A 8 -34.02 39.33 7.91
N VAL A 9 -35.16 39.46 7.23
CA VAL A 9 -35.64 38.44 6.28
C VAL A 9 -34.78 38.40 5.01
N LEU A 10 -34.29 39.54 4.51
CA LEU A 10 -33.41 39.57 3.33
C LEU A 10 -32.04 38.93 3.59
N PHE A 11 -31.49 39.09 4.80
CA PHE A 11 -30.17 38.55 5.15
C PHE A 11 -30.18 37.01 5.25
N PHE A 12 -31.25 36.43 5.78
CA PHE A 12 -31.42 34.97 5.85
C PHE A 12 -31.66 34.34 4.46
N VAL A 13 -32.37 35.03 3.56
CA VAL A 13 -32.62 34.54 2.20
C VAL A 13 -31.35 34.56 1.35
N LEU A 14 -30.53 35.62 1.43
CA LEU A 14 -29.25 35.71 0.71
C LEU A 14 -28.21 34.69 1.22
N ALA A 15 -28.13 34.47 2.54
CA ALA A 15 -27.26 33.45 3.12
C ALA A 15 -27.69 32.03 2.70
N GLY A 16 -29.00 31.74 2.66
CA GLY A 16 -29.52 30.45 2.18
C GLY A 16 -29.25 30.18 0.69
N ILE A 17 -29.31 31.22 -0.16
CA ILE A 17 -29.00 31.10 -1.59
C ILE A 17 -27.51 30.87 -1.84
N GLN A 18 -26.62 31.57 -1.10
CA GLN A 18 -25.17 31.35 -1.21
C GLN A 18 -24.74 29.97 -0.70
N LEU A 19 -25.33 29.49 0.40
CA LEU A 19 -25.09 28.14 0.93
C LEU A 19 -25.56 27.07 -0.06
N GLY A 20 -26.75 27.24 -0.65
CA GLY A 20 -27.28 26.33 -1.68
C GLY A 20 -26.39 26.27 -2.93
N TYR A 21 -25.94 27.41 -3.45
CA TYR A 21 -25.07 27.47 -4.63
C TYR A 21 -23.68 26.85 -4.40
N CYS A 22 -23.13 27.02 -3.19
CA CYS A 22 -21.84 26.43 -2.84
C CYS A 22 -21.92 24.89 -2.72
N GLN A 23 -23.01 24.37 -2.15
CA GLN A 23 -23.25 22.93 -2.07
C GLN A 23 -23.50 22.29 -3.45
N THR A 24 -24.28 22.92 -4.32
CA THR A 24 -24.53 22.39 -5.68
C THR A 24 -23.25 22.32 -6.52
N ASN A 25 -22.40 23.35 -6.45
CA ASN A 25 -21.13 23.36 -7.18
C ASN A 25 -20.15 22.32 -6.63
N ASN A 26 -20.12 22.12 -5.30
CA ASN A 26 -19.25 21.11 -4.70
C ASN A 26 -19.66 19.69 -5.12
N ASN A 27 -20.96 19.40 -5.12
CA ASN A 27 -21.48 18.10 -5.57
C ASN A 27 -21.21 17.87 -7.06
N GLN A 28 -21.31 18.91 -7.89
CA GLN A 28 -20.98 18.81 -9.32
C GLN A 28 -19.49 18.56 -9.55
N ASN A 29 -18.60 19.22 -8.79
CA ASN A 29 -17.15 19.01 -8.87
C ASN A 29 -16.74 17.61 -8.39
N ALA A 30 -17.38 17.11 -7.34
CA ALA A 30 -17.19 15.76 -6.83
C ALA A 30 -17.64 14.72 -7.87
N HIS A 31 -18.84 14.89 -8.42
CA HIS A 31 -19.36 14.00 -9.46
C HIS A 31 -18.44 13.98 -10.69
N SER A 32 -18.00 15.15 -11.15
CA SER A 32 -17.07 15.25 -12.28
C SER A 32 -15.75 14.53 -12.02
N LEU A 33 -15.16 14.67 -10.82
CA LEU A 33 -13.94 13.95 -10.47
C LEU A 33 -14.17 12.43 -10.45
N ARG A 34 -15.28 11.96 -9.87
CA ARG A 34 -15.59 10.53 -9.84
C ARG A 34 -15.62 9.97 -11.26
N GLU A 35 -16.36 10.60 -12.17
CA GLU A 35 -16.49 10.09 -13.55
C GLU A 35 -15.13 10.07 -14.29
N ILE A 36 -14.23 11.00 -13.98
CA ILE A 36 -12.85 11.00 -14.50
C ILE A 36 -12.04 9.81 -13.95
N LEU A 37 -12.13 9.52 -12.66
CA LEU A 37 -11.30 8.49 -12.01
C LEU A 37 -11.85 7.06 -12.17
N LYS A 38 -13.17 6.91 -12.31
CA LYS A 38 -13.88 5.63 -12.35
C LYS A 38 -13.35 4.61 -13.38
N PRO A 39 -12.89 4.99 -14.59
CA PRO A 39 -12.29 4.05 -15.53
C PRO A 39 -10.93 3.50 -15.08
N TYR A 40 -10.26 4.20 -14.17
CA TYR A 40 -8.89 3.93 -13.76
C TYR A 40 -8.81 3.30 -12.37
N PHE A 41 -9.75 3.58 -11.48
CA PHE A 41 -9.67 3.23 -10.07
C PHE A 41 -10.64 2.10 -9.75
N VAL A 42 -10.17 1.10 -9.02
CA VAL A 42 -10.99 -0.05 -8.61
C VAL A 42 -11.14 -0.02 -7.09
N PRO A 43 -12.37 0.01 -6.55
CA PRO A 43 -12.55 0.03 -5.11
C PRO A 43 -12.09 -1.29 -4.46
N VAL A 44 -11.60 -1.21 -3.23
CA VAL A 44 -11.30 -2.38 -2.40
C VAL A 44 -12.29 -2.49 -1.25
N ALA A 45 -12.62 -3.72 -0.86
CA ALA A 45 -13.50 -4.01 0.26
C ALA A 45 -13.01 -5.27 0.99
N GLN A 46 -13.33 -5.38 2.28
CA GLN A 46 -13.06 -6.60 3.04
C GLN A 46 -14.00 -7.71 2.58
N ASP A 47 -13.46 -8.90 2.30
CA ASP A 47 -14.26 -10.08 1.99
C ASP A 47 -14.54 -10.90 3.26
N ALA A 48 -15.72 -10.70 3.85
CA ALA A 48 -16.14 -11.41 5.05
C ALA A 48 -16.28 -12.93 4.83
N ASN A 49 -16.66 -13.37 3.63
CA ASN A 49 -16.77 -14.80 3.32
C ASN A 49 -15.39 -15.46 3.30
N PHE A 50 -14.40 -14.79 2.69
CA PHE A 50 -13.00 -15.22 2.75
C PHE A 50 -12.49 -15.30 4.20
N LEU A 51 -12.69 -14.25 5.00
CA LEU A 51 -12.24 -14.21 6.39
C LEU A 51 -12.82 -15.35 7.23
N ASN A 52 -14.10 -15.66 7.05
CA ASN A 52 -14.77 -16.74 7.78
C ASN A 52 -14.33 -18.12 7.30
N LYS A 53 -14.23 -18.31 5.98
CA LYS A 53 -13.88 -19.60 5.38
C LYS A 53 -12.44 -20.02 5.69
N GLU A 54 -11.50 -19.08 5.66
CA GLU A 54 -10.06 -19.37 5.82
C GLU A 54 -9.54 -19.06 7.24
N LEU A 55 -10.44 -18.89 8.22
CA LEU A 55 -10.13 -18.42 9.57
C LEU A 55 -8.93 -19.16 10.22
N LEU A 56 -8.90 -20.49 10.14
CA LEU A 56 -7.82 -21.29 10.76
C LEU A 56 -6.47 -21.02 10.09
N LYS A 57 -6.42 -21.00 8.75
CA LYS A 57 -5.20 -20.68 7.99
C LYS A 57 -4.76 -19.24 8.21
N ILE A 58 -5.70 -18.31 8.34
CA ILE A 58 -5.43 -16.90 8.67
C ILE A 58 -4.80 -16.80 10.06
N GLN A 59 -5.33 -17.50 11.07
CA GLN A 59 -4.80 -17.48 12.43
C GLN A 59 -3.39 -18.08 12.50
N LEU A 60 -3.17 -19.21 11.83
CA LEU A 60 -1.84 -19.82 11.67
C LEU A 60 -0.89 -18.87 10.96
N GLY A 61 -1.30 -18.30 9.82
CA GLY A 61 -0.52 -17.34 9.05
C GLY A 61 -0.14 -16.10 9.86
N ARG A 62 -1.06 -15.61 10.71
CA ARG A 62 -0.80 -14.51 11.64
C ARG A 62 0.27 -14.89 12.65
N GLN A 63 0.27 -16.10 13.19
CA GLN A 63 1.35 -16.54 14.08
C GLN A 63 2.70 -16.58 13.35
N LEU A 64 2.75 -17.20 12.18
CA LEU A 64 3.96 -17.28 11.35
C LEU A 64 4.50 -15.89 10.98
N PHE A 65 3.63 -14.92 10.68
CA PHE A 65 4.03 -13.55 10.35
C PHE A 65 4.81 -12.85 11.47
N TYR A 66 4.53 -13.20 12.72
CA TYR A 66 5.18 -12.64 13.92
C TYR A 66 6.30 -13.54 14.47
N ASP A 67 6.45 -14.77 13.97
CA ASP A 67 7.36 -15.74 14.56
C ASP A 67 8.79 -15.56 14.03
N LYS A 68 9.66 -15.08 14.91
CA LYS A 68 11.07 -14.87 14.58
C LYS A 68 11.85 -16.17 14.45
N ARG A 69 11.34 -17.29 15.00
CA ARG A 69 12.00 -18.59 14.96
C ARG A 69 12.11 -19.16 13.54
N LEU A 70 11.40 -18.56 12.57
CA LEU A 70 11.50 -18.90 11.16
C LEU A 70 12.74 -18.30 10.46
N SER A 71 13.44 -17.33 11.07
CA SER A 71 14.71 -16.82 10.54
C SER A 71 15.89 -17.60 11.10
N THR A 72 16.98 -17.72 10.33
CA THR A 72 18.18 -18.50 10.71
C THR A 72 18.78 -18.10 12.06
N ASN A 73 18.75 -16.81 12.39
CA ASN A 73 19.26 -16.26 13.66
C ASN A 73 18.15 -16.03 14.70
N THR A 74 16.93 -16.49 14.44
CA THR A 74 15.75 -16.38 15.32
C THR A 74 15.38 -14.95 15.76
N ASN A 75 15.74 -13.93 14.99
CA ASN A 75 15.57 -12.52 15.37
C ASN A 75 14.71 -11.66 14.41
N VAL A 76 14.43 -12.17 13.21
CA VAL A 76 13.65 -11.49 12.16
C VAL A 76 12.38 -12.27 11.86
N SER A 77 11.28 -11.56 11.66
CA SER A 77 10.00 -12.09 11.20
C SER A 77 9.46 -11.17 10.10
N CYS A 78 8.38 -11.54 9.42
CA CYS A 78 7.72 -10.65 8.48
C CYS A 78 7.37 -9.30 9.15
N PHE A 79 6.88 -9.35 10.40
CA PHE A 79 6.56 -8.16 11.20
C PHE A 79 7.76 -7.24 11.47
N SER A 80 8.99 -7.77 11.51
CA SER A 80 10.18 -6.93 11.75
C SER A 80 10.33 -5.84 10.69
N CYS A 81 10.07 -6.19 9.43
CA CYS A 81 10.14 -5.28 8.28
C CYS A 81 8.77 -4.65 7.96
N HIS A 82 7.69 -5.38 8.22
CA HIS A 82 6.32 -4.99 7.86
C HIS A 82 5.47 -4.79 9.12
N ASP A 83 5.76 -3.74 9.88
CA ASP A 83 5.00 -3.44 11.10
C ASP A 83 3.55 -3.09 10.75
N LEU A 84 2.63 -3.99 11.08
CA LEU A 84 1.21 -3.85 10.74
C LEU A 84 0.55 -2.64 11.41
N SER A 85 1.07 -2.20 12.56
CA SER A 85 0.59 -1.00 13.26
C SER A 85 1.10 0.30 12.63
N ALA A 86 2.18 0.22 11.84
CA ALA A 86 2.73 1.30 11.03
C ALA A 86 2.41 1.11 9.54
N TYR A 87 1.16 0.73 9.24
CA TYR A 87 0.68 0.56 7.85
C TYR A 87 1.50 -0.45 7.03
N GLY A 88 2.06 -1.48 7.68
CA GLY A 88 2.63 -2.65 7.01
C GLY A 88 4.01 -2.41 6.43
N THR A 89 4.68 -1.33 6.85
CA THR A 89 6.07 -1.00 6.54
C THR A 89 6.78 -0.61 7.82
N ASN A 90 8.11 -0.70 7.81
CA ASN A 90 8.96 -0.25 8.90
C ASN A 90 10.13 0.56 8.33
N GLY A 91 9.86 1.83 8.02
CA GLY A 91 10.86 2.76 7.49
C GLY A 91 12.07 2.91 8.42
N THR A 92 11.87 2.84 9.75
CA THR A 92 12.96 2.89 10.72
C THR A 92 13.89 1.67 10.59
N TYR A 93 13.33 0.46 10.53
CA TYR A 93 14.11 -0.76 10.34
C TYR A 93 14.91 -0.69 9.03
N TYR A 94 14.29 -0.25 7.94
CA TYR A 94 14.99 -0.05 6.68
C TYR A 94 16.17 0.92 6.83
N LEU A 95 15.96 2.10 7.43
CA LEU A 95 17.02 3.10 7.60
C LEU A 95 18.19 2.55 8.43
N GLU A 96 17.92 1.76 9.47
CA GLU A 96 18.96 1.09 10.26
C GLU A 96 19.75 0.07 9.44
N GLN A 97 19.07 -0.75 8.63
CA GLN A 97 19.73 -1.74 7.78
C GLN A 97 20.50 -1.08 6.62
N LYS A 98 19.97 0.00 6.04
CA LYS A 98 20.64 0.81 5.02
C LYS A 98 21.93 1.43 5.57
N ALA A 99 21.90 1.95 6.79
CA ALA A 99 23.09 2.48 7.47
C ALA A 99 24.18 1.42 7.69
N LYS A 100 23.79 0.14 7.79
CA LYS A 100 24.70 -1.02 7.85
C LYS A 100 25.15 -1.52 6.48
N GLY A 101 24.64 -0.95 5.38
CA GLY A 101 24.91 -1.40 4.01
C GLY A 101 24.25 -2.73 3.64
N THR A 102 23.24 -3.16 4.41
CA THR A 102 22.63 -4.49 4.30
C THR A 102 21.35 -4.53 3.47
N LEU A 103 20.67 -3.39 3.29
CA LEU A 103 19.49 -3.25 2.44
C LEU A 103 19.68 -2.13 1.41
N TYR A 104 19.26 -2.42 0.18
CA TYR A 104 19.38 -1.50 -0.95
C TYR A 104 18.04 -0.87 -1.37
N ARG A 105 16.91 -1.42 -0.91
CA ARG A 105 15.56 -1.01 -1.32
C ARG A 105 14.65 -0.84 -0.12
N ASP A 106 13.80 0.18 -0.18
CA ASP A 106 12.72 0.41 0.78
C ASP A 106 11.82 -0.83 0.99
N VAL A 107 11.16 -0.89 2.15
CA VAL A 107 10.23 -1.95 2.52
C VAL A 107 8.79 -1.49 2.24
N PRO A 108 8.14 -1.97 1.16
CA PRO A 108 6.79 -1.54 0.83
C PRO A 108 5.76 -2.07 1.84
N SER A 109 4.61 -1.39 1.92
CA SER A 109 3.46 -1.87 2.69
C SER A 109 2.99 -3.25 2.21
N VAL A 110 2.55 -4.10 3.16
CA VAL A 110 1.86 -5.38 2.89
C VAL A 110 0.33 -5.26 2.82
N TYR A 111 -0.24 -4.08 3.01
CA TYR A 111 -1.68 -3.89 2.87
C TYR A 111 -2.10 -3.82 1.41
N ASN A 112 -3.24 -4.43 1.10
CA ASN A 112 -3.89 -4.46 -0.20
C ASN A 112 -3.06 -5.14 -1.31
N ILE A 113 -1.99 -5.87 -1.01
CA ILE A 113 -1.03 -6.33 -2.05
C ILE A 113 -1.48 -7.55 -2.85
N THR A 114 -2.46 -8.33 -2.38
CA THR A 114 -2.83 -9.61 -3.00
C THR A 114 -3.30 -9.51 -4.46
N PRO A 115 -4.02 -8.46 -4.90
CA PRO A 115 -4.39 -8.29 -6.31
C PRO A 115 -3.23 -7.90 -7.23
N LEU A 116 -2.04 -7.61 -6.70
CA LEU A 116 -0.92 -7.14 -7.52
C LEU A 116 -0.36 -8.28 -8.40
N PRO A 117 -0.12 -8.03 -9.70
CA PRO A 117 0.41 -9.04 -10.60
C PRO A 117 1.93 -9.21 -10.46
N MET A 118 2.60 -8.28 -9.79
CA MET A 118 4.05 -8.27 -9.66
C MET A 118 4.52 -7.63 -8.34
N PHE A 119 5.64 -8.11 -7.84
CA PHE A 119 6.22 -7.80 -6.54
C PHE A 119 7.67 -7.34 -6.69
N ASN A 120 8.25 -6.85 -5.58
CA ASN A 120 9.51 -6.11 -5.51
C ASN A 120 9.47 -4.77 -6.26
N ALA A 121 10.43 -3.90 -5.99
CA ALA A 121 10.54 -2.61 -6.66
C ALA A 121 10.89 -2.76 -8.15
N ASP A 122 11.53 -3.86 -8.54
CA ASP A 122 11.85 -4.16 -9.94
C ASP A 122 10.68 -4.81 -10.70
N GLY A 123 9.67 -5.34 -10.02
CA GLY A 123 8.57 -6.07 -10.67
C GLY A 123 8.94 -7.47 -11.17
N GLY A 124 10.09 -8.03 -10.77
CA GLY A 124 10.60 -9.30 -11.29
C GLY A 124 9.92 -10.57 -10.76
N ILE A 125 9.04 -10.44 -9.76
CA ILE A 125 8.33 -11.59 -9.17
C ILE A 125 6.85 -11.47 -9.49
N GLU A 126 6.29 -12.47 -10.15
CA GLU A 126 4.93 -12.42 -10.72
C GLU A 126 3.88 -13.15 -9.86
N SER A 127 4.21 -13.54 -8.63
CA SER A 127 3.20 -14.09 -7.70
C SER A 127 3.55 -13.87 -6.23
N ILE A 128 2.51 -13.68 -5.41
CA ILE A 128 2.68 -13.50 -3.96
C ILE A 128 3.35 -14.73 -3.33
N ARG A 129 3.00 -15.95 -3.80
CA ARG A 129 3.65 -17.19 -3.34
C ARG A 129 5.15 -17.15 -3.57
N LYS A 130 5.60 -16.78 -4.78
CA LYS A 130 7.03 -16.67 -5.09
C LYS A 130 7.70 -15.60 -4.21
N LYS A 131 7.03 -14.48 -3.95
CA LYS A 131 7.55 -13.45 -3.04
C LYS A 131 7.69 -13.93 -1.60
N LEU A 132 6.69 -14.64 -1.06
CA LEU A 132 6.75 -15.21 0.29
C LEU A 132 7.86 -16.25 0.43
N LYS A 133 8.01 -17.13 -0.57
CA LYS A 133 9.14 -18.08 -0.62
C LYS A 133 10.48 -17.34 -0.63
N GLN A 134 10.62 -16.33 -1.49
CA GLN A 134 11.83 -15.51 -1.53
C GLN A 134 12.12 -14.85 -0.18
N SER A 135 11.11 -14.31 0.51
CA SER A 135 11.29 -13.63 1.79
C SER A 135 11.82 -14.53 2.90
N LEU A 136 11.36 -15.77 2.94
CA LEU A 136 11.83 -16.75 3.93
C LEU A 136 13.30 -17.10 3.70
N ILE A 137 13.70 -17.29 2.44
CA ILE A 137 15.03 -17.82 2.07
C ILE A 137 16.09 -16.72 1.86
N SER A 138 15.72 -15.50 1.50
CA SER A 138 16.70 -14.47 1.15
C SER A 138 17.61 -14.09 2.32
N ASP A 139 18.92 -14.14 2.08
CA ASP A 139 19.97 -13.73 3.04
C ASP A 139 19.83 -12.28 3.55
N HIS A 140 19.14 -11.42 2.79
CA HIS A 140 18.87 -10.03 3.15
C HIS A 140 17.54 -9.83 3.88
N GLU A 141 16.72 -10.88 4.01
CA GLU A 141 15.43 -10.87 4.68
C GLU A 141 15.45 -11.82 5.89
N MET A 142 14.87 -13.02 5.80
CA MET A 142 14.81 -13.98 6.92
C MET A 142 15.94 -15.01 6.89
N ALA A 143 16.66 -15.12 5.78
CA ALA A 143 17.89 -15.90 5.61
C ALA A 143 17.79 -17.39 5.98
N ALA A 144 16.60 -18.01 5.94
CA ALA A 144 16.45 -19.44 6.17
C ALA A 144 17.25 -20.22 5.11
N GLU A 145 18.12 -21.13 5.54
CA GLU A 145 19.08 -21.80 4.64
C GLU A 145 18.39 -22.61 3.54
N SER A 146 17.22 -23.15 3.82
CA SER A 146 16.41 -23.94 2.89
C SER A 146 14.94 -23.98 3.31
N GLU A 147 14.08 -24.52 2.43
CA GLU A 147 12.69 -24.83 2.77
C GLU A 147 12.61 -25.81 3.96
N ASN A 148 13.54 -26.77 4.06
CA ASN A 148 13.59 -27.75 5.15
C ASN A 148 13.93 -27.08 6.49
N THR A 149 14.81 -26.09 6.50
CA THR A 149 15.15 -25.35 7.73
C THR A 149 13.91 -24.71 8.37
N VAL A 150 12.99 -24.21 7.55
CA VAL A 150 11.71 -23.64 8.02
C VAL A 150 10.79 -24.74 8.56
N VAL A 151 10.72 -25.89 7.88
CA VAL A 151 9.92 -27.04 8.32
C VAL A 151 10.45 -27.60 9.64
N ASP A 152 11.75 -27.86 9.74
CA ASP A 152 12.40 -28.35 10.96
C ASP A 152 12.13 -27.41 12.14
N ALA A 153 12.25 -26.08 11.94
CA ALA A 153 11.95 -25.09 12.97
C ALA A 153 10.50 -25.15 13.47
N LEU A 154 9.54 -25.41 12.57
CA LEU A 154 8.13 -25.57 12.91
C LEU A 154 7.85 -26.88 13.65
N GLU A 155 8.50 -27.98 13.24
CA GLU A 155 8.36 -29.30 13.87
C GLU A 155 8.92 -29.35 15.29
N GLN A 156 9.96 -28.56 15.60
CA GLN A 156 10.53 -28.47 16.95
C GLN A 156 9.67 -27.69 17.95
N ILE A 157 8.51 -27.15 17.54
CA ILE A 157 7.60 -26.37 18.38
C ILE A 157 6.29 -27.14 18.50
N ASP A 158 6.08 -27.80 19.65
CA ASP A 158 4.96 -28.71 19.91
C ASP A 158 3.60 -28.08 19.57
N GLY A 159 3.43 -26.79 19.84
CA GLY A 159 2.18 -26.09 19.57
C GLY A 159 1.84 -25.88 18.09
N TYR A 160 2.77 -26.01 17.14
CA TYR A 160 2.47 -25.81 15.72
C TYR A 160 1.76 -27.00 15.07
N LYS A 161 2.14 -28.22 15.43
CA LYS A 161 1.54 -29.43 14.84
C LYS A 161 0.00 -29.45 14.84
N PRO A 162 -0.70 -29.28 15.98
CA PRO A 162 -2.15 -29.27 15.98
C PRO A 162 -2.75 -28.09 15.18
N LEU A 163 -2.05 -26.96 15.06
CA LEU A 163 -2.52 -25.80 14.30
C LEU A 163 -2.43 -26.05 12.79
N PHE A 164 -1.35 -26.69 12.33
CA PHE A 164 -1.20 -27.12 10.95
C PHE A 164 -2.22 -28.21 10.59
N GLU A 165 -2.40 -29.23 11.43
CA GLU A 165 -3.37 -30.32 11.18
C GLU A 165 -4.81 -29.79 11.08
N GLN A 166 -5.19 -28.82 11.91
CA GLN A 166 -6.50 -28.16 11.83
C GLN A 166 -6.65 -27.28 10.57
N SER A 167 -5.56 -26.66 10.11
CA SER A 167 -5.57 -25.75 8.96
C SER A 167 -5.47 -26.48 7.61
N PHE A 168 -4.84 -27.65 7.60
CA PHE A 168 -4.52 -28.48 6.44
C PHE A 168 -4.74 -29.96 6.77
N PRO A 169 -5.99 -30.45 6.77
CA PRO A 169 -6.34 -31.80 7.25
C PRO A 169 -5.94 -32.94 6.29
N GLU A 170 -5.47 -32.61 5.08
CA GLU A 170 -5.10 -33.60 4.06
C GLU A 170 -3.58 -33.75 3.97
N GLY A 171 -3.09 -34.97 4.11
CA GLY A 171 -1.66 -35.31 3.93
C GLY A 171 -0.78 -34.88 5.11
N ASP A 172 0.48 -34.56 4.80
CA ASP A 172 1.41 -34.02 5.78
C ASP A 172 1.07 -32.54 6.06
N ALA A 173 0.87 -32.22 7.34
CA ALA A 173 0.35 -30.93 7.74
C ALA A 173 1.45 -29.86 7.76
N ILE A 174 2.63 -30.16 8.32
CA ILE A 174 3.75 -29.21 8.40
C ILE A 174 4.60 -29.34 7.14
N THR A 175 4.28 -28.54 6.14
CA THR A 175 5.08 -28.41 4.92
C THR A 175 5.41 -26.95 4.65
N PHE A 176 6.51 -26.70 3.95
CA PHE A 176 6.87 -25.35 3.54
C PHE A 176 5.76 -24.67 2.70
N ASP A 177 5.12 -25.44 1.82
CA ASP A 177 4.00 -24.93 1.02
C ASP A 177 2.76 -24.59 1.87
N ASN A 178 2.48 -25.34 2.94
CA ASN A 178 1.41 -25.02 3.89
C ASN A 178 1.75 -23.78 4.71
N ALA A 179 3.00 -23.60 5.14
CA ALA A 179 3.46 -22.40 5.84
C ALA A 179 3.31 -21.15 4.95
N VAL A 180 3.75 -21.23 3.69
CA VAL A 180 3.56 -20.16 2.69
C VAL A 180 2.08 -19.90 2.42
N SER A 181 1.26 -20.95 2.36
CA SER A 181 -0.20 -20.80 2.15
C SER A 181 -0.87 -20.10 3.33
N ALA A 182 -0.53 -20.45 4.57
CA ALA A 182 -1.05 -19.79 5.75
C ALA A 182 -0.65 -18.30 5.78
N LEU A 183 0.63 -17.98 5.55
CA LEU A 183 1.11 -16.61 5.41
C LEU A 183 0.34 -15.82 4.33
N GLN A 184 0.12 -16.43 3.16
CA GLN A 184 -0.65 -15.81 2.09
C GLN A 184 -2.10 -15.52 2.52
N MET A 185 -2.78 -16.45 3.20
CA MET A 185 -4.15 -16.22 3.68
C MET A 185 -4.20 -15.05 4.66
N PHE A 186 -3.25 -14.98 5.61
CA PHE A 186 -3.17 -13.85 6.52
C PHE A 186 -2.93 -12.53 5.80
N ILE A 187 -1.99 -12.47 4.85
CA ILE A 187 -1.68 -11.26 4.10
C ILE A 187 -2.86 -10.84 3.21
N GLN A 188 -3.61 -11.79 2.66
CA GLN A 188 -4.80 -11.50 1.85
C GLN A 188 -5.91 -10.79 2.62
N GLY A 189 -6.02 -11.03 3.92
CA GLY A 189 -6.98 -10.29 4.76
C GLY A 189 -6.50 -8.90 5.19
N LEU A 190 -5.25 -8.51 4.90
CA LEU A 190 -4.73 -7.16 5.16
C LEU A 190 -5.27 -6.17 4.11
N VAL A 191 -6.52 -5.77 4.27
CA VAL A 191 -7.20 -4.80 3.38
C VAL A 191 -7.52 -3.55 4.18
N THR A 192 -7.31 -2.38 3.59
CA THR A 192 -7.64 -1.07 4.19
C THR A 192 -8.51 -0.27 3.21
N PRO A 193 -9.83 -0.54 3.14
CA PRO A 193 -10.76 0.32 2.42
C PRO A 193 -10.65 1.75 2.96
N ALA A 194 -10.69 2.72 2.06
CA ALA A 194 -10.42 4.12 2.30
C ALA A 194 -11.54 4.99 1.71
N PRO A 195 -11.63 6.29 2.07
CA PRO A 195 -12.68 7.18 1.56
C PRO A 195 -12.80 7.22 0.02
N ILE A 196 -11.70 7.00 -0.71
CA ILE A 196 -11.72 6.90 -2.17
C ILE A 196 -12.60 5.74 -2.67
N ASP A 197 -12.73 4.65 -1.92
CA ASP A 197 -13.48 3.46 -2.32
C ASP A 197 -14.98 3.75 -2.33
N ASP A 198 -15.50 4.43 -1.30
CA ASP A 198 -16.89 4.88 -1.22
C ASP A 198 -17.17 5.97 -2.26
N PHE A 199 -16.19 6.88 -2.46
CA PHE A 199 -16.27 7.92 -3.47
C PHE A 199 -16.45 7.32 -4.88
N ILE A 200 -15.62 6.36 -5.27
CA ILE A 200 -15.72 5.71 -6.59
C ILE A 200 -17.02 4.90 -6.73
N GLN A 201 -17.56 4.38 -5.63
CA GLN A 201 -18.84 3.66 -5.60
C GLN A 201 -20.08 4.57 -5.69
N GLY A 202 -19.91 5.90 -5.63
CA GLY A 202 -20.98 6.87 -5.89
C GLY A 202 -21.28 7.83 -4.76
N ASP A 203 -20.58 7.75 -3.62
CA ASP A 203 -20.75 8.70 -2.53
C ASP A 203 -19.92 9.97 -2.77
N ASP A 204 -20.55 10.99 -3.36
CA ASP A 204 -19.94 12.32 -3.56
C ASP A 204 -19.51 13.02 -2.27
N THR A 205 -19.95 12.54 -1.10
CA THR A 205 -19.63 13.13 0.20
C THR A 205 -18.48 12.44 0.92
N ALA A 206 -17.99 11.31 0.41
CA ALA A 206 -16.90 10.55 1.00
C ALA A 206 -15.57 11.31 1.00
N LEU A 207 -15.37 12.25 0.07
CA LEU A 207 -14.19 13.12 0.02
C LEU A 207 -14.53 14.55 0.46
N THR A 208 -13.61 15.16 1.20
CA THR A 208 -13.66 16.58 1.51
C THR A 208 -13.46 17.44 0.26
N ARG A 209 -13.90 18.70 0.29
CA ARG A 209 -13.69 19.64 -0.82
C ARG A 209 -12.23 19.74 -1.27
N VAL A 210 -11.29 19.79 -0.32
CA VAL A 210 -9.86 19.92 -0.64
C VAL A 210 -9.31 18.64 -1.28
N GLN A 211 -9.80 17.48 -0.87
CA GLN A 211 -9.49 16.19 -1.52
C GLN A 211 -10.01 16.15 -2.96
N ILE A 212 -11.22 16.65 -3.22
CA ILE A 212 -11.77 16.76 -4.57
C ILE A 212 -10.92 17.70 -5.45
N GLU A 213 -10.56 18.88 -4.93
CA GLU A 213 -9.66 19.81 -5.64
C GLU A 213 -8.31 19.15 -5.94
N GLY A 214 -7.75 18.42 -4.96
CA GLY A 214 -6.53 17.64 -5.12
C GLY A 214 -6.60 16.55 -6.16
N GLY A 215 -7.74 15.85 -6.26
CA GLY A 215 -7.96 14.82 -7.25
C GLY A 215 -8.00 15.38 -8.67
N HIS A 216 -8.59 16.57 -8.86
CA HIS A 216 -8.54 17.28 -10.14
C HIS A 216 -7.10 17.67 -10.50
N VAL A 217 -6.31 18.18 -9.54
CA VAL A 217 -4.88 18.47 -9.81
C VAL A 217 -4.12 17.19 -10.15
N PHE A 218 -4.32 16.09 -9.41
CA PHE A 218 -3.70 14.79 -9.70
C PHE A 218 -4.04 14.30 -11.11
N ASN A 219 -5.30 14.47 -11.53
CA ASN A 219 -5.74 14.17 -12.88
C ASN A 219 -5.07 15.07 -13.92
N ASP A 220 -5.07 16.38 -13.72
CA ASP A 220 -4.55 17.36 -14.68
C ASP A 220 -3.03 17.25 -14.89
N LYS A 221 -2.31 16.71 -13.90
CA LYS A 221 -0.89 16.36 -14.03
C LYS A 221 -0.65 14.99 -14.66
N ASN A 222 -1.71 14.28 -15.07
CA ASN A 222 -1.75 12.95 -15.65
C ASN A 222 -1.12 11.86 -14.76
N CYS A 223 -1.18 11.99 -13.44
CA CYS A 223 -0.61 10.97 -12.54
C CYS A 223 -1.33 9.61 -12.67
N TYR A 224 -2.62 9.64 -13.05
CA TYR A 224 -3.43 8.46 -13.32
C TYR A 224 -2.92 7.63 -14.51
N SER A 225 -2.00 8.11 -15.36
CA SER A 225 -1.53 7.29 -16.48
C SER A 225 -0.74 6.05 -16.03
N CYS A 226 -0.14 6.13 -14.84
CA CYS A 226 0.64 5.04 -14.23
C CYS A 226 -0.01 4.50 -12.95
N HIS A 227 -0.69 5.38 -12.20
CA HIS A 227 -1.29 5.06 -10.91
C HIS A 227 -2.77 4.70 -11.06
N THR A 228 -3.04 3.46 -11.46
CA THR A 228 -4.40 2.92 -11.69
C THR A 228 -4.65 1.60 -10.95
N GLY A 229 -5.82 1.00 -11.14
CA GLY A 229 -6.21 -0.28 -10.57
C GLY A 229 -6.64 -0.18 -9.12
N SER A 230 -6.71 -1.34 -8.45
CA SER A 230 -7.17 -1.39 -7.06
C SER A 230 -6.20 -0.77 -6.08
N ASN A 231 -4.91 -0.74 -6.40
CA ASN A 231 -3.86 -0.17 -5.55
C ASN A 231 -3.35 1.20 -6.02
N ILE A 232 -3.94 1.74 -7.09
CA ILE A 232 -3.55 3.04 -7.66
C ILE A 232 -2.05 3.02 -7.97
N GLY A 233 -1.62 1.93 -8.61
CA GLY A 233 -0.23 1.55 -8.84
C GLY A 233 0.01 0.04 -8.64
N GLY A 234 1.14 -0.44 -9.12
CA GLY A 234 1.62 -1.81 -8.90
C GLY A 234 1.43 -2.80 -10.04
N GLN A 235 0.64 -2.44 -11.08
CA GLN A 235 0.34 -3.31 -12.23
C GLN A 235 1.32 -3.21 -13.40
N MET A 236 2.24 -2.24 -13.38
CA MET A 236 3.14 -2.01 -14.51
C MET A 236 4.53 -1.61 -14.04
N VAL A 237 5.50 -1.85 -14.91
CA VAL A 237 6.87 -1.38 -14.78
C VAL A 237 7.05 -0.18 -15.71
N GLN A 238 7.58 0.93 -15.19
CA GLN A 238 7.83 2.16 -15.94
C GLN A 238 9.26 2.62 -15.71
N LYS A 239 9.82 3.35 -16.68
CA LYS A 239 11.10 4.04 -16.49
C LYS A 239 10.91 5.12 -15.43
N LEU A 240 11.81 5.19 -14.45
CA LEU A 240 11.94 6.31 -13.52
C LEU A 240 12.90 7.34 -14.14
N GLY A 241 12.45 8.58 -14.23
CA GLY A 241 13.12 9.64 -14.97
C GLY A 241 12.84 9.57 -16.47
N VAL A 242 11.55 9.52 -16.87
CA VAL A 242 11.15 9.54 -18.29
C VAL A 242 11.56 10.83 -18.99
N THR A 243 11.37 11.97 -18.34
CA THR A 243 11.60 13.30 -18.92
C THR A 243 12.99 13.82 -18.59
N GLU A 244 13.39 13.72 -17.32
CA GLU A 244 14.74 14.03 -16.85
C GLU A 244 15.32 12.82 -16.13
N GLU A 245 16.63 12.58 -16.23
CA GLU A 245 17.25 11.47 -15.52
C GLU A 245 17.06 11.60 -14.01
N TRP A 246 16.59 10.51 -13.38
CA TRP A 246 16.49 10.45 -11.91
C TRP A 246 17.88 10.64 -11.28
N PRO A 247 18.06 11.43 -10.20
CA PRO A 247 19.40 11.72 -9.68
C PRO A 247 20.18 10.47 -9.25
N ASN A 248 19.48 9.50 -8.63
CA ASN A 248 20.08 8.23 -8.26
C ASN A 248 19.97 7.22 -9.42
N GLN A 249 21.12 6.83 -9.96
CA GLN A 249 21.24 5.85 -11.05
C GLN A 249 21.91 4.53 -10.59
N THR A 250 22.08 4.33 -9.28
CA THR A 250 22.79 3.16 -8.72
C THR A 250 21.93 1.89 -8.75
N ASP A 251 20.64 1.99 -8.41
CA ASP A 251 19.71 0.88 -8.60
C ASP A 251 19.14 0.91 -10.02
N LEU A 252 19.56 -0.06 -10.84
CA LEU A 252 19.11 -0.15 -12.23
C LEU A 252 17.71 -0.77 -12.40
N GLY A 253 17.02 -1.11 -11.30
CA GLY A 253 15.66 -1.64 -11.32
C GLY A 253 15.54 -2.98 -12.05
N TYR A 254 14.54 -3.10 -12.94
CA TYR A 254 14.20 -4.29 -13.72
C TYR A 254 15.33 -4.83 -14.59
N TYR A 255 16.32 -3.99 -14.94
CA TYR A 255 17.55 -4.45 -15.57
C TYR A 255 18.25 -5.56 -14.78
N LYS A 256 18.21 -5.54 -13.44
CA LYS A 256 18.85 -6.59 -12.61
C LYS A 256 18.22 -7.97 -12.81
N VAL A 257 16.96 -8.01 -13.23
CA VAL A 257 16.17 -9.21 -13.52
C VAL A 257 16.37 -9.64 -14.97
N PHE A 258 16.03 -8.76 -15.93
CA PHE A 258 15.96 -9.11 -17.35
C PHE A 258 17.28 -8.94 -18.12
N ARG A 259 18.25 -8.20 -17.57
CA ARG A 259 19.61 -7.97 -18.13
C ARG A 259 19.66 -7.35 -19.53
N ASN A 260 18.60 -6.69 -19.96
CA ASN A 260 18.58 -5.91 -21.20
C ASN A 260 18.74 -4.41 -20.91
N PRO A 261 19.77 -3.72 -21.46
CA PRO A 261 20.03 -2.30 -21.21
C PRO A 261 18.86 -1.35 -21.46
N ALA A 262 17.90 -1.72 -22.32
CA ALA A 262 16.69 -0.93 -22.56
C ALA A 262 15.80 -0.77 -21.31
N TYR A 263 15.93 -1.67 -20.32
CA TYR A 263 15.17 -1.66 -19.07
C TYR A 263 15.97 -1.11 -17.87
N LYS A 264 17.05 -0.36 -18.11
CA LYS A 264 17.71 0.39 -17.03
C LYS A 264 16.78 1.45 -16.47
N MET A 265 16.74 1.55 -15.14
CA MET A 265 15.87 2.46 -14.38
C MET A 265 14.38 2.17 -14.53
N PHE A 266 14.01 0.96 -14.95
CA PHE A 266 12.61 0.54 -14.94
C PHE A 266 12.25 -0.01 -13.56
N PHE A 267 11.18 0.51 -12.96
CA PHE A 267 10.68 0.08 -11.67
C PHE A 267 9.19 -0.19 -11.75
N ARG A 268 8.71 -1.12 -10.93
CA ARG A 268 7.28 -1.27 -10.70
C ARG A 268 6.73 0.03 -10.14
N VAL A 269 5.69 0.56 -10.77
CA VAL A 269 4.97 1.74 -10.26
C VAL A 269 4.46 1.41 -8.86
N SER A 270 4.84 2.19 -7.85
CA SER A 270 4.49 1.87 -6.47
C SER A 270 2.99 2.10 -6.21
N PRO A 271 2.32 1.20 -5.46
CA PRO A 271 0.99 1.44 -4.93
C PRO A 271 0.92 2.76 -4.14
N LEU A 272 -0.22 3.47 -4.24
CA LEU A 272 -0.43 4.73 -3.50
C LEU A 272 -1.43 4.60 -2.35
N ARG A 273 -2.03 3.44 -2.13
CA ARG A 273 -2.81 3.21 -0.90
C ARG A 273 -1.93 3.37 0.33
N ASN A 274 -2.46 4.07 1.34
CA ASN A 274 -1.78 4.40 2.58
C ASN A 274 -0.49 5.24 2.42
N VAL A 275 -0.25 5.85 1.25
CA VAL A 275 1.04 6.52 0.97
C VAL A 275 1.35 7.66 1.94
N ASP A 276 0.35 8.34 2.52
CA ASP A 276 0.60 9.39 3.52
C ASP A 276 1.17 8.85 4.85
N LYS A 277 1.19 7.52 5.04
CA LYS A 277 1.68 6.82 6.24
C LYS A 277 2.94 5.99 6.01
N THR A 278 3.40 5.86 4.77
CA THR A 278 4.52 4.97 4.41
C THR A 278 5.76 5.74 4.03
N ALA A 279 5.98 6.90 4.65
CA ALA A 279 7.25 7.59 4.53
C ALA A 279 8.37 6.72 5.15
N PRO A 280 9.60 6.85 4.67
CA PRO A 280 10.05 7.72 3.56
C PRO A 280 9.79 7.10 2.17
N TYR A 281 10.00 7.87 1.08
CA TYR A 281 9.49 7.54 -0.26
C TYR A 281 10.57 7.16 -1.27
N PHE A 282 10.12 6.45 -2.32
CA PHE A 282 10.91 5.88 -3.42
C PHE A 282 11.76 4.68 -3.03
N HIS A 283 12.21 3.92 -4.03
CA HIS A 283 12.99 2.70 -3.85
C HIS A 283 14.30 2.93 -3.06
N ASP A 284 14.87 4.13 -3.15
CA ASP A 284 16.14 4.53 -2.55
C ASP A 284 15.97 5.48 -1.37
N VAL A 285 14.73 5.81 -0.99
CA VAL A 285 14.44 6.63 0.18
C VAL A 285 14.92 8.08 0.02
N SER A 286 14.92 8.57 -1.21
CA SER A 286 15.29 9.94 -1.56
C SER A 286 14.22 10.98 -1.26
N GLY A 287 12.96 10.57 -1.01
CA GLY A 287 11.88 11.47 -0.68
C GLY A 287 11.58 11.47 0.82
N GLU A 288 11.82 12.59 1.51
CA GLU A 288 11.54 12.71 2.95
C GLU A 288 10.06 13.01 3.22
N THR A 289 9.45 13.85 2.38
CA THR A 289 8.06 14.28 2.54
C THR A 289 7.24 14.01 1.30
N LEU A 290 5.94 13.76 1.48
CA LEU A 290 5.05 13.46 0.35
C LEU A 290 4.96 14.62 -0.64
N VAL A 291 4.97 15.86 -0.14
CA VAL A 291 4.97 17.09 -0.96
C VAL A 291 6.20 17.15 -1.85
N GLU A 292 7.38 16.85 -1.32
CA GLU A 292 8.61 16.79 -2.10
C GLU A 292 8.56 15.66 -3.13
N SER A 293 8.13 14.46 -2.73
CA SER A 293 8.00 13.32 -3.63
C SER A 293 7.05 13.60 -4.80
N ILE A 294 5.93 14.27 -4.57
CA ILE A 294 5.00 14.70 -5.64
C ILE A 294 5.71 15.61 -6.64
N LYS A 295 6.49 16.59 -6.15
CA LYS A 295 7.23 17.50 -7.03
C LYS A 295 8.33 16.79 -7.82
N LEU A 296 9.05 15.87 -7.19
CA LEU A 296 10.07 15.06 -7.86
C LEU A 296 9.44 14.23 -8.99
N MET A 297 8.28 13.60 -8.75
CA MET A 297 7.53 12.91 -9.81
C MET A 297 7.11 13.86 -10.94
N GLY A 298 6.57 15.04 -10.60
CA GLY A 298 6.22 16.06 -11.59
C GLY A 298 7.40 16.47 -12.47
N LYS A 299 8.56 16.72 -11.86
CA LYS A 299 9.78 17.11 -12.56
C LYS A 299 10.33 15.97 -13.43
N TYR A 300 10.71 14.85 -12.81
CA TYR A 300 11.49 13.81 -13.48
C TYR A 300 10.65 12.97 -14.45
N GLU A 301 9.37 12.73 -14.16
CA GLU A 301 8.52 11.93 -15.04
C GLU A 301 7.82 12.77 -16.10
N ARG A 302 7.48 14.02 -15.79
CA ARG A 302 6.60 14.83 -16.64
C ARG A 302 7.20 16.14 -17.14
N GLY A 303 8.37 16.55 -16.65
CA GLY A 303 8.95 17.86 -16.96
C GLY A 303 8.11 19.03 -16.44
N LEU A 304 7.28 18.78 -15.41
CA LEU A 304 6.35 19.76 -14.85
C LEU A 304 6.94 20.37 -13.58
N VAL A 305 6.79 21.69 -13.45
CA VAL A 305 6.96 22.37 -12.18
C VAL A 305 5.65 22.29 -11.41
N ILE A 306 5.58 21.42 -10.41
CA ILE A 306 4.45 21.37 -9.48
C ILE A 306 4.71 22.37 -8.34
N THR A 307 3.81 23.34 -8.21
CA THR A 307 3.89 24.35 -7.15
C THR A 307 3.66 23.75 -5.76
N ASN A 308 4.02 24.49 -4.69
CA ASN A 308 3.70 24.06 -3.32
C ASN A 308 2.20 23.85 -3.11
N GLU A 309 1.38 24.75 -3.64
CA GLU A 309 -0.07 24.68 -3.50
C GLU A 309 -0.65 23.43 -4.17
N GLU A 310 -0.24 23.15 -5.41
CA GLU A 310 -0.66 21.95 -6.15
C GLU A 310 -0.20 20.68 -5.44
N ALA A 311 1.04 20.63 -4.94
CA ALA A 311 1.55 19.46 -4.23
C ALA A 311 0.81 19.21 -2.91
N LEU A 312 0.44 20.27 -2.17
CA LEU A 312 -0.38 20.15 -0.97
C LEU A 312 -1.79 19.65 -1.30
N LYS A 313 -2.41 20.16 -2.37
CA LYS A 313 -3.71 19.68 -2.85
C LYS A 313 -3.65 18.19 -3.23
N ILE A 314 -2.65 17.79 -4.01
CA ILE A 314 -2.43 16.37 -4.35
C ILE A 314 -2.21 15.54 -3.07
N GLN A 315 -1.41 16.02 -2.11
CA GLN A 315 -1.24 15.33 -0.83
C GLN A 315 -2.57 15.12 -0.10
N GLU A 316 -3.45 16.13 -0.05
CA GLU A 316 -4.77 15.96 0.57
C GLU A 316 -5.57 14.88 -0.16
N PHE A 317 -5.59 14.87 -1.49
CA PHE A 317 -6.19 13.77 -2.25
C PHE A 317 -5.57 12.41 -1.91
N LEU A 318 -4.25 12.30 -1.83
CA LEU A 318 -3.58 11.04 -1.48
C LEU A 318 -3.92 10.54 -0.06
N LYS A 319 -4.25 11.43 0.88
CA LYS A 319 -4.78 11.03 2.20
C LYS A 319 -6.14 10.34 2.12
N SER A 320 -6.91 10.55 1.04
CA SER A 320 -8.15 9.80 0.82
C SER A 320 -7.93 8.34 0.43
N LEU A 321 -6.69 7.96 0.13
CA LEU A 321 -6.29 6.59 -0.21
C LEU A 321 -5.86 5.79 1.02
N THR A 322 -5.98 6.39 2.21
CA THR A 322 -5.55 5.80 3.47
C THR A 322 -6.76 5.28 4.21
N GLY A 323 -6.79 3.96 4.37
CA GLY A 323 -7.86 3.27 5.07
C GLY A 323 -7.53 3.02 6.53
N ASP A 324 -8.56 2.77 7.33
CA ASP A 324 -8.38 2.41 8.72
C ASP A 324 -7.72 1.03 8.86
N LEU A 325 -6.81 0.90 9.83
CA LEU A 325 -6.16 -0.36 10.13
C LEU A 325 -7.17 -1.32 10.80
N PRO A 326 -7.24 -2.60 10.36
CA PRO A 326 -8.12 -3.58 10.99
C PRO A 326 -7.49 -4.08 12.31
N MET A 327 -7.58 -3.27 13.37
CA MET A 327 -6.84 -3.45 14.63
C MET A 327 -6.99 -4.83 15.27
N GLU A 328 -8.21 -5.40 15.28
CA GLU A 328 -8.43 -6.75 15.81
C GLU A 328 -7.81 -7.85 14.94
N TYR A 329 -7.80 -7.65 13.62
CA TYR A 329 -7.21 -8.60 12.67
C TYR A 329 -5.69 -8.68 12.86
N ILE A 330 -5.03 -7.53 13.00
CA ILE A 330 -3.56 -7.40 13.09
C ILE A 330 -3.01 -7.53 14.50
N LYS A 331 -3.87 -7.78 15.49
CA LYS A 331 -3.44 -7.94 16.88
C LYS A 331 -2.36 -9.01 16.98
N LYS A 332 -1.23 -8.65 17.61
CA LYS A 332 -0.11 -9.57 17.85
C LYS A 332 -0.61 -10.85 18.54
N PRO A 333 -0.40 -12.04 17.95
CA PRO A 333 -0.88 -13.28 18.52
C PRO A 333 0.03 -13.76 19.66
N SER A 334 -0.51 -14.64 20.51
CA SER A 334 0.34 -15.54 21.30
C SER A 334 0.95 -16.58 20.35
N LEU A 335 2.28 -16.72 20.43
CA LEU A 335 3.00 -17.74 19.66
C LEU A 335 2.89 -19.10 20.34
N PRO A 336 2.74 -20.19 19.57
CA PRO A 336 2.76 -21.54 20.12
C PRO A 336 4.10 -21.82 20.81
N GLN A 337 4.01 -22.52 21.94
CA GLN A 337 5.15 -22.98 22.72
C GLN A 337 5.64 -24.31 22.21
#